data_AF-A0A4S9XZ08-F1
#
_entry.id   AF-A0A4S9XZ08-F1
#
_cell.length_a   1.000
_cell.length_b   1.000
_cell.length_c   1.000
_cell.angle_alpha   90.00
_cell.angle_beta   90.00
_cell.angle_gamma   90.00
#
_symmetry.space_group_name_H-M   'P 1'
#
loop_
_entity.id
_entity.type
_entity.pdbx_description
1 polymer ?
#
loop_
_entity_poly.entity_id
_entity_poly.type
_entity_poly.pdbx_seq_one_letter_code
_entity_poly.pdbx_strand_id
1 'polypeptide(L)'
;MATKATSTLRSLARPSLLSKWCQPTCSAQWSRTLITSKPGAKHPDFAFAFDIDGVLLRSSDPLPRAHKALSLLQTERIPFILLTNGGGKHESDRVDEISKKLDIELDTSMFVQSHTPFADMKELHDKTVLVVGGDYDKCQLVAQKYGFKAVVTPGDIVTAHPDIWPFTKIFADYYQKFAKPLPAPIDAENPEKSLKIDAVFVYNDPRDWGLDTTIITDLLLSREGIMGTLSNKNGDKTLPNNGYQQDGQPKLYFSNPDLWWAAKYHLPRLGQGGFREGLEGVWAAITGGQNAGVQLQKKVIGKPYHETYEFAEKRLRAHRNDLYTGESIEPLRKVYMVGDNPESDIAGGNSYKSAFGSKWSSILLRTGVYAGGEPAHKPTVIVDDVYDAVQWAIEDAKN
;
A
#
# COMPACT_ATOMS: atom_id res chain seq x y z
N MET A 1 19.63 -48.76 -56.67
CA MET A 1 18.54 -48.53 -57.64
C MET A 1 17.71 -47.37 -57.10
N ALA A 2 18.02 -46.12 -57.43
CA ALA A 2 17.65 -45.42 -58.66
C ALA A 2 16.14 -45.42 -58.90
N THR A 3 15.44 -44.34 -58.56
CA THR A 3 14.69 -43.54 -59.54
C THR A 3 14.25 -42.18 -58.99
N LYS A 4 14.62 -41.14 -59.74
CA LYS A 4 14.06 -39.79 -59.73
C LYS A 4 12.66 -39.83 -60.34
N ALA A 5 11.76 -38.96 -59.89
CA ALA A 5 10.72 -38.40 -60.74
C ALA A 5 10.42 -36.96 -60.32
N THR A 6 10.85 -36.06 -61.19
CA THR A 6 10.53 -34.64 -61.33
C THR A 6 9.02 -34.37 -61.46
N SER A 7 8.54 -33.27 -60.87
CA SER A 7 7.34 -32.60 -61.37
C SER A 7 7.56 -31.09 -61.48
N THR A 8 7.51 -30.61 -62.71
CA THR A 8 7.63 -29.22 -63.13
C THR A 8 6.28 -28.50 -63.05
N LEU A 9 6.34 -27.28 -62.52
CA LEU A 9 5.44 -26.13 -62.66
C LEU A 9 4.26 -26.19 -63.66
N ARG A 10 3.07 -25.83 -63.15
CA ARG A 10 2.14 -24.93 -63.87
C ARG A 10 1.60 -23.84 -62.94
N SER A 11 1.82 -22.62 -63.42
CA SER A 11 1.32 -21.33 -62.96
C SER A 11 -0.20 -21.29 -62.80
N LEU A 12 -0.67 -20.76 -61.66
CA LEU A 12 -1.93 -20.03 -61.55
C LEU A 12 -1.75 -18.90 -60.52
N ALA A 13 -1.87 -17.67 -61.03
CA ALA A 13 -1.83 -16.43 -60.26
C ALA A 13 -2.96 -16.36 -59.22
N ARG A 14 -2.66 -15.80 -58.04
CA ARG A 14 -3.66 -15.37 -57.05
C ARG A 14 -3.42 -13.92 -56.66
N PRO A 15 -4.47 -13.14 -56.35
CA PRO A 15 -4.41 -11.68 -56.26
C PRO A 15 -3.81 -11.24 -54.93
N SER A 16 -3.11 -10.11 -54.96
CA SER A 16 -2.66 -9.36 -53.80
C SER A 16 -3.86 -8.77 -53.05
N LEU A 17 -3.96 -9.07 -51.75
CA LEU A 17 -4.86 -8.37 -50.84
C LEU A 17 -4.05 -7.79 -49.67
N LEU A 18 -4.10 -6.46 -49.62
CA LEU A 18 -3.57 -5.58 -48.59
C LEU A 18 -4.16 -5.92 -47.21
N SER A 19 -3.31 -6.26 -46.24
CA SER A 19 -3.70 -6.28 -44.84
C SER A 19 -3.57 -4.87 -44.24
N LYS A 20 -4.69 -4.13 -44.24
CA LYS A 20 -4.82 -2.89 -43.48
C LYS A 20 -4.83 -3.19 -41.98
N TRP A 21 -3.96 -2.50 -41.27
CA TRP A 21 -3.96 -2.41 -39.82
C TRP A 21 -5.28 -1.78 -39.36
N CYS A 22 -6.01 -2.49 -38.50
CA CYS A 22 -7.23 -1.98 -37.87
C CYS A 22 -6.87 -1.62 -36.42
N GLN A 23 -6.83 -0.32 -36.11
CA GLN A 23 -6.77 0.16 -34.75
C GLN A 23 -8.17 0.08 -34.11
N PRO A 24 -8.31 -0.32 -32.84
CA PRO A 24 -9.57 -0.19 -32.14
C PRO A 24 -9.74 1.25 -31.67
N THR A 25 -10.59 2.02 -32.35
CA THR A 25 -11.17 3.25 -31.82
C THR A 25 -12.27 2.87 -30.83
N CYS A 26 -11.96 2.88 -29.54
CA CYS A 26 -12.97 2.88 -28.48
C CYS A 26 -12.96 4.25 -27.82
N SER A 27 -13.71 5.19 -28.41
CA SER A 27 -14.04 6.46 -27.76
C SER A 27 -15.23 6.21 -26.83
N ALA A 28 -14.97 5.92 -25.56
CA ALA A 28 -15.99 5.98 -24.52
C ALA A 28 -16.45 7.45 -24.41
N GLN A 29 -17.63 7.74 -24.94
CA GLN A 29 -18.29 9.03 -24.74
C GLN A 29 -18.78 9.10 -23.30
N TRP A 30 -18.03 9.80 -22.46
CA TRP A 30 -18.47 10.27 -21.16
C TRP A 30 -19.65 11.22 -21.38
N SER A 31 -20.86 10.80 -21.01
CA SER A 31 -22.00 11.71 -20.89
C SER A 31 -21.73 12.66 -19.73
N ARG A 32 -21.07 13.79 -20.01
CA ARG A 32 -20.89 14.89 -19.06
C ARG A 32 -22.24 15.56 -18.85
N THR A 33 -22.86 15.33 -17.70
CA THR A 33 -23.95 16.18 -17.22
C THR A 33 -23.35 17.53 -16.87
N LEU A 34 -23.59 18.54 -17.71
CA LEU A 34 -23.21 19.93 -17.42
C LEU A 34 -24.06 20.43 -16.24
N ILE A 35 -23.51 20.34 -15.03
CA ILE A 35 -24.04 21.03 -13.86
C ILE A 35 -23.52 22.46 -13.95
N THR A 36 -24.39 23.40 -14.32
CA THR A 36 -24.08 24.83 -14.34
C THR A 36 -23.75 25.30 -12.92
N SER A 37 -22.50 25.71 -12.67
CA SER A 37 -22.13 26.36 -11.41
C SER A 37 -22.82 27.72 -11.31
N LYS A 38 -23.40 28.01 -10.14
CA LYS A 38 -23.92 29.36 -9.84
C LYS A 38 -22.73 30.33 -9.80
N PRO A 39 -22.76 31.45 -10.55
CA PRO A 39 -21.76 32.50 -10.42
C PRO A 39 -21.75 33.02 -8.97
N GLY A 40 -20.62 32.90 -8.27
CA GLY A 40 -20.43 33.43 -6.92
C GLY A 40 -20.46 32.41 -5.77
N ALA A 41 -20.65 31.11 -6.02
CA ALA A 41 -20.47 30.10 -4.98
C ALA A 41 -18.97 29.89 -4.70
N LYS A 42 -18.50 30.27 -3.50
CA LYS A 42 -17.14 29.93 -3.06
C LYS A 42 -16.98 28.40 -3.03
N HIS A 43 -15.96 27.89 -3.72
CA HIS A 43 -15.58 26.49 -3.60
C HIS A 43 -15.23 26.16 -2.14
N PRO A 44 -15.63 24.98 -1.64
CA PRO A 44 -15.12 24.47 -0.38
C PRO A 44 -13.59 24.62 -0.27
N ASP A 45 -13.15 25.36 0.75
CA ASP A 45 -11.75 25.51 1.13
C ASP A 45 -11.37 24.50 2.23
N PHE A 46 -12.22 23.51 2.46
CA PHE A 46 -11.99 22.41 3.39
C PHE A 46 -12.26 21.06 2.70
N ALA A 47 -11.73 20.00 3.32
CA ALA A 47 -11.77 18.66 2.77
C ALA A 47 -11.81 17.59 3.87
N PHE A 48 -11.99 16.34 3.47
CA PHE A 48 -11.98 15.19 4.37
C PHE A 48 -10.94 14.13 3.97
N ALA A 49 -10.38 13.47 4.96
CA ALA A 49 -9.69 12.20 4.81
C ALA A 49 -10.38 11.19 5.73
N PHE A 50 -10.95 10.13 5.18
CA PHE A 50 -11.67 9.11 5.94
C PHE A 50 -10.81 7.87 6.09
N ASP A 51 -10.65 7.36 7.31
CA ASP A 51 -10.38 5.94 7.46
C ASP A 51 -11.56 5.09 6.91
N ILE A 52 -11.34 3.80 6.72
CA ILE A 52 -12.32 2.88 6.15
C ILE A 52 -12.88 1.94 7.20
N ASP A 53 -12.02 1.21 7.91
CA ASP A 53 -12.41 0.10 8.78
C ASP A 53 -12.77 0.63 10.16
N GLY A 54 -14.05 0.59 10.51
CA GLY A 54 -14.59 1.24 11.70
C GLY A 54 -15.19 2.61 11.43
N VAL A 55 -15.03 3.16 10.22
CA VAL A 55 -15.58 4.47 9.80
C VAL A 55 -16.64 4.34 8.70
N LEU A 56 -16.30 3.68 7.60
CA LEU A 56 -17.21 3.46 6.46
C LEU A 56 -17.72 2.03 6.41
N LEU A 57 -16.87 1.07 6.77
CA LEU A 57 -17.16 -0.35 6.77
C LEU A 57 -16.86 -0.96 8.14
N ARG A 58 -17.56 -2.03 8.49
CA ARG A 58 -17.13 -2.98 9.52
C ARG A 58 -16.81 -4.29 8.83
N SER A 59 -15.52 -4.60 8.68
CA SER A 59 -15.05 -5.72 7.84
C SER A 59 -15.55 -5.61 6.40
N SER A 60 -16.60 -6.35 6.03
CA SER A 60 -17.16 -6.32 4.68
C SER A 60 -18.38 -5.41 4.54
N ASP A 61 -18.98 -5.00 5.65
CA ASP A 61 -20.36 -4.53 5.68
C ASP A 61 -20.39 -3.01 5.87
N PRO A 62 -21.16 -2.26 5.06
CA PRO A 62 -21.32 -0.82 5.24
C PRO A 62 -21.82 -0.46 6.64
N LEU A 63 -21.19 0.55 7.25
CA LEU A 63 -21.74 1.16 8.46
C LEU A 63 -22.97 2.00 8.11
N PRO A 64 -23.95 2.11 9.03
CA PRO A 64 -25.12 2.96 8.83
C PRO A 64 -24.73 4.38 8.44
N ARG A 65 -25.50 4.98 7.53
CA ARG A 65 -25.30 6.35 7.02
C ARG A 65 -23.97 6.64 6.29
N ALA A 66 -23.09 5.65 6.08
CA ALA A 66 -21.84 5.85 5.31
C ALA A 66 -22.10 6.31 3.86
N HIS A 67 -23.02 5.63 3.15
CA HIS A 67 -23.51 6.07 1.84
C HIS A 67 -23.96 7.54 1.89
N LYS A 68 -24.88 7.85 2.81
CA LYS A 68 -25.45 9.18 2.98
C LYS A 68 -24.39 10.27 3.22
N ALA A 69 -23.35 9.95 4.00
CA ALA A 69 -22.25 10.86 4.30
C ALA A 69 -21.44 11.19 3.03
N LEU A 70 -21.03 10.17 2.27
CA LEU A 70 -20.25 10.37 1.04
C LEU A 70 -21.08 10.99 -0.09
N SER A 71 -22.36 10.61 -0.24
CA SER A 71 -23.28 11.23 -1.21
C SER A 71 -23.43 12.73 -0.96
N LEU A 72 -23.50 13.13 0.31
CA LEU A 72 -23.60 14.54 0.68
C LEU A 72 -22.35 15.31 0.23
N LEU A 73 -21.16 14.77 0.48
CA LEU A 73 -19.91 15.41 0.05
C LEU A 73 -19.84 15.53 -1.48
N GLN A 74 -20.23 14.49 -2.21
CA GLN A 74 -20.27 14.54 -3.68
C GLN A 74 -21.28 15.58 -4.20
N THR A 75 -22.47 15.63 -3.61
CA THR A 75 -23.53 16.58 -3.99
C THR A 75 -23.09 18.02 -3.76
N GLU A 76 -22.44 18.29 -2.63
CA GLU A 76 -21.90 19.61 -2.29
C GLU A 76 -20.52 19.88 -2.93
N ARG A 77 -20.03 18.95 -3.76
CA ARG A 77 -18.68 18.98 -4.37
C ARG A 77 -17.58 19.26 -3.33
N ILE A 78 -17.68 18.71 -2.12
CA ILE A 78 -16.64 18.83 -1.09
C ILE A 78 -15.58 17.75 -1.33
N PRO A 79 -14.30 18.10 -1.50
CA PRO A 79 -13.26 17.12 -1.81
C PRO A 79 -12.99 16.19 -0.62
N PHE A 80 -12.83 14.90 -0.91
CA PHE A 80 -12.41 13.92 0.08
C PHE A 80 -11.53 12.81 -0.50
N ILE A 81 -10.79 12.16 0.37
CA ILE A 81 -10.06 10.91 0.08
C ILE A 81 -10.35 9.86 1.15
N LEU A 82 -10.08 8.61 0.81
CA LEU A 82 -10.05 7.49 1.72
C LEU A 82 -8.59 7.15 2.03
N LEU A 83 -8.23 7.16 3.32
CA LEU A 83 -6.88 6.97 3.84
C LEU A 83 -6.87 5.80 4.84
N THR A 84 -6.39 4.64 4.39
CA THR A 84 -6.40 3.40 5.18
C THR A 84 -5.00 2.84 5.36
N ASN A 85 -4.75 2.27 6.55
CA ASN A 85 -3.58 1.42 6.79
C ASN A 85 -3.81 -0.03 6.28
N GLY A 86 -5.02 -0.36 5.84
CA GLY A 86 -5.31 -1.61 5.13
C GLY A 86 -4.59 -1.69 3.78
N GLY A 87 -4.50 -2.90 3.23
CA GLY A 87 -3.69 -3.16 2.05
C GLY A 87 -3.98 -4.51 1.39
N GLY A 88 -3.18 -4.83 0.37
CA GLY A 88 -3.10 -6.18 -0.20
C GLY A 88 -3.76 -6.37 -1.57
N LYS A 89 -4.36 -5.32 -2.13
CA LYS A 89 -4.93 -5.27 -3.47
C LYS A 89 -4.61 -3.93 -4.10
N HIS A 90 -4.69 -3.84 -5.42
CA HIS A 90 -4.53 -2.58 -6.12
C HIS A 90 -5.72 -1.66 -5.82
N GLU A 91 -5.47 -0.35 -5.86
CA GLU A 91 -6.46 0.67 -5.56
C GLU A 91 -7.72 0.50 -6.43
N SER A 92 -7.57 0.13 -7.70
CA SER A 92 -8.72 -0.15 -8.59
C SER A 92 -9.66 -1.21 -8.03
N ASP A 93 -9.11 -2.30 -7.51
CA ASP A 93 -9.92 -3.42 -7.02
C ASP A 93 -10.62 -3.03 -5.71
N ARG A 94 -9.96 -2.21 -4.87
CA ARG A 94 -10.55 -1.68 -3.63
C ARG A 94 -11.63 -0.64 -3.90
N VAL A 95 -11.39 0.26 -4.84
CA VAL A 95 -12.38 1.24 -5.30
C VAL A 95 -13.61 0.51 -5.83
N ASP A 96 -13.45 -0.47 -6.73
CA ASP A 96 -14.59 -1.25 -7.25
C ASP A 96 -15.39 -1.96 -6.15
N GLU A 97 -14.71 -2.52 -5.15
CA GLU A 97 -15.34 -3.18 -4.00
C GLU A 97 -16.11 -2.20 -3.12
N ILE A 98 -15.50 -1.07 -2.76
CA ILE A 98 -16.08 -0.10 -1.84
C ILE A 98 -17.22 0.66 -2.52
N SER A 99 -17.04 1.05 -3.78
CA SER A 99 -18.08 1.72 -4.59
C SER A 99 -19.36 0.89 -4.62
N LYS A 100 -19.25 -0.42 -4.88
CA LYS A 100 -20.42 -1.34 -4.89
C LYS A 100 -21.07 -1.50 -3.52
N LYS A 101 -20.27 -1.56 -2.46
CA LYS A 101 -20.78 -1.75 -1.08
C LYS A 101 -21.49 -0.51 -0.55
N LEU A 102 -20.91 0.66 -0.81
CA LEU A 102 -21.45 1.93 -0.34
C LEU A 102 -22.47 2.52 -1.31
N ASP A 103 -22.63 1.95 -2.50
CA ASP A 103 -23.47 2.51 -3.58
C ASP A 103 -23.07 3.97 -3.91
N ILE A 104 -21.76 4.18 -4.10
CA ILE A 104 -21.14 5.49 -4.38
C ILE A 104 -20.11 5.31 -5.49
N GLU A 105 -20.04 6.24 -6.43
CA GLU A 105 -18.97 6.27 -7.42
C GLU A 105 -17.68 6.81 -6.79
N LEU A 106 -16.62 6.01 -6.75
CA LEU A 106 -15.29 6.43 -6.28
C LEU A 106 -14.26 6.22 -7.39
N ASP A 107 -13.21 7.03 -7.36
CA ASP A 107 -12.07 6.91 -8.28
C ASP A 107 -10.78 6.57 -7.52
N THR A 108 -9.83 5.95 -8.22
CA THR A 108 -8.51 5.61 -7.67
C THR A 108 -7.71 6.82 -7.19
N SER A 109 -7.93 8.02 -7.75
CA SER A 109 -7.35 9.28 -7.25
C SER A 109 -7.77 9.62 -5.82
N MET A 110 -8.89 9.07 -5.36
CA MET A 110 -9.46 9.31 -4.04
C MET A 110 -8.92 8.33 -2.99
N PHE A 111 -8.03 7.40 -3.35
CA PHE A 111 -7.69 6.27 -2.50
C PHE A 111 -6.20 6.23 -2.13
N VAL A 112 -5.92 6.09 -0.83
CA VAL A 112 -4.58 5.90 -0.30
C VAL A 112 -4.60 4.73 0.68
N GLN A 113 -3.94 3.64 0.30
CA GLN A 113 -3.67 2.47 1.12
C GLN A 113 -2.27 2.58 1.74
N SER A 114 -1.99 1.70 2.71
CA SER A 114 -0.69 1.58 3.36
C SER A 114 0.49 1.55 2.37
N HIS A 115 0.36 0.77 1.30
CA HIS A 115 1.42 0.57 0.30
C HIS A 115 1.38 1.56 -0.88
N THR A 116 0.34 2.38 -1.04
CA THR A 116 0.23 3.34 -2.16
C THR A 116 1.41 4.30 -2.26
N PRO A 117 1.99 4.82 -1.15
CA PRO A 117 3.17 5.68 -1.24
C PRO A 117 4.40 5.03 -1.90
N PHE A 118 4.50 3.70 -1.93
CA PHE A 118 5.59 3.02 -2.63
C PHE A 118 5.53 3.18 -4.15
N ALA A 119 4.38 3.56 -4.73
CA ALA A 119 4.26 3.85 -6.15
C ALA A 119 5.15 5.01 -6.61
N ASP A 120 5.45 5.96 -5.71
CA ASP A 120 6.26 7.13 -6.03
C ASP A 120 7.78 6.89 -5.89
N MET A 121 8.21 5.70 -5.43
CA MET A 121 9.62 5.31 -5.28
C MET A 121 10.25 4.86 -6.61
N LYS A 122 10.24 5.77 -7.59
CA LYS A 122 10.68 5.51 -8.97
C LYS A 122 12.15 5.09 -9.07
N GLU A 123 12.97 5.50 -8.12
CA GLU A 123 14.38 5.13 -8.02
C GLU A 123 14.61 3.62 -7.76
N LEU A 124 13.58 2.90 -7.31
CA LEU A 124 13.61 1.45 -7.08
C LEU A 124 12.89 0.64 -8.16
N HIS A 125 12.27 1.28 -9.16
CA HIS A 125 11.47 0.57 -10.18
C HIS A 125 12.31 -0.37 -11.06
N ASP A 126 13.57 -0.01 -11.31
CA ASP A 126 14.54 -0.80 -12.09
C ASP A 126 15.38 -1.77 -11.23
N LYS A 127 15.06 -1.89 -9.93
CA LYS A 127 15.77 -2.73 -8.97
C LYS A 127 15.02 -4.03 -8.70
N THR A 128 15.70 -5.01 -8.11
CA THR A 128 15.05 -6.24 -7.65
C THR A 128 14.56 -6.03 -6.22
N VAL A 129 13.27 -6.12 -6.00
CA VAL A 129 12.65 -5.87 -4.69
C VAL A 129 11.96 -7.12 -4.17
N LEU A 130 12.06 -7.35 -2.85
CA LEU A 130 11.28 -8.37 -2.17
C LEU A 130 9.99 -7.74 -1.66
N VAL A 131 8.84 -8.27 -2.06
CA VAL A 131 7.52 -7.85 -1.58
C VAL A 131 6.93 -8.95 -0.71
N VAL A 132 6.65 -8.60 0.55
CA VAL A 132 6.21 -9.51 1.60
C VAL A 132 4.75 -9.24 1.96
N GLY A 133 4.03 -10.34 2.18
CA GLY A 133 2.68 -10.40 2.70
C GLY A 133 1.56 -10.20 1.69
N GLY A 134 0.33 -10.22 2.21
CA GLY A 134 -0.90 -10.27 1.41
C GLY A 134 -1.34 -11.68 1.04
N ASP A 135 -2.45 -11.78 0.31
CA ASP A 135 -2.95 -13.06 -0.15
C ASP A 135 -2.32 -13.43 -1.51
N TYR A 136 -1.78 -14.64 -1.62
CA TYR A 136 -1.19 -15.17 -2.85
C TYR A 136 -0.14 -14.20 -3.43
N ASP A 137 -0.14 -13.96 -4.74
CA ASP A 137 0.77 -13.02 -5.40
C ASP A 137 0.17 -11.60 -5.55
N LYS A 138 -0.92 -11.26 -4.86
CA LYS A 138 -1.61 -9.98 -5.07
C LYS A 138 -0.71 -8.78 -4.80
N CYS A 139 0.06 -8.78 -3.71
CA CYS A 139 1.00 -7.70 -3.43
C CYS A 139 2.12 -7.60 -4.47
N GLN A 140 2.57 -8.74 -5.03
CA GLN A 140 3.52 -8.76 -6.13
C GLN A 140 2.95 -8.08 -7.38
N LEU A 141 1.69 -8.38 -7.72
CA LEU A 141 0.98 -7.76 -8.84
C LEU A 141 0.74 -6.25 -8.63
N VAL A 142 0.47 -5.83 -7.39
CA VAL A 142 0.36 -4.40 -7.03
C VAL A 142 1.67 -3.68 -7.29
N ALA A 143 2.79 -4.20 -6.78
CA ALA A 143 4.10 -3.60 -7.02
C ALA A 143 4.43 -3.52 -8.52
N GLN A 144 4.10 -4.56 -9.29
CA GLN A 144 4.28 -4.54 -10.75
C GLN A 144 3.43 -3.45 -11.42
N LYS A 145 2.16 -3.28 -11.00
CA LYS A 145 1.29 -2.19 -11.50
C LYS A 145 1.84 -0.79 -11.14
N TYR A 146 2.53 -0.65 -10.02
CA TYR A 146 3.20 0.61 -9.65
C TYR A 146 4.45 0.92 -10.48
N GLY A 147 5.01 -0.08 -11.20
CA GLY A 147 6.16 0.10 -12.07
C GLY A 147 7.41 -0.68 -11.67
N PHE A 148 7.39 -1.42 -10.54
CA PHE A 148 8.52 -2.27 -10.16
C PHE A 148 8.68 -3.43 -11.16
N LYS A 149 9.84 -3.51 -11.80
CA LYS A 149 10.09 -4.46 -12.90
C LYS A 149 10.43 -5.87 -12.40
N ALA A 150 11.26 -5.98 -11.38
CA ALA A 150 11.70 -7.24 -10.79
C ALA A 150 11.18 -7.35 -9.35
N VAL A 151 10.06 -8.04 -9.18
CA VAL A 151 9.41 -8.22 -7.87
C VAL A 151 9.47 -9.68 -7.49
N VAL A 152 10.18 -9.99 -6.41
CA VAL A 152 10.30 -11.33 -5.81
C VAL A 152 9.40 -11.41 -4.58
N THR A 153 8.86 -12.59 -4.29
CA THR A 153 8.14 -12.87 -3.05
C THR A 153 8.84 -13.97 -2.23
N PRO A 154 8.57 -14.05 -0.92
CA PRO A 154 8.97 -15.20 -0.10
C PRO A 154 8.52 -16.54 -0.69
N GLY A 155 7.34 -16.58 -1.32
CA GLY A 155 6.81 -17.75 -2.01
C GLY A 155 7.65 -18.19 -3.21
N ASP A 156 8.17 -17.23 -3.99
CA ASP A 156 9.08 -17.52 -5.11
C ASP A 156 10.38 -18.15 -4.62
N ILE A 157 10.94 -17.59 -3.54
CA ILE A 157 12.21 -18.05 -2.94
C ILE A 157 12.05 -19.47 -2.38
N VAL A 158 11.05 -19.70 -1.52
CA VAL A 158 10.87 -21.00 -0.86
C VAL A 158 10.47 -22.10 -1.85
N THR A 159 9.82 -21.75 -2.97
CA THR A 159 9.50 -22.73 -4.01
C THR A 159 10.75 -23.15 -4.79
N ALA A 160 11.67 -22.21 -5.04
CA ALA A 160 12.93 -22.49 -5.71
C ALA A 160 13.97 -23.17 -4.80
N HIS A 161 13.98 -22.82 -3.51
CA HIS A 161 14.92 -23.30 -2.48
C HIS A 161 14.14 -23.72 -1.21
N PRO A 162 13.48 -24.89 -1.21
CA PRO A 162 12.59 -25.32 -0.11
C PRO A 162 13.28 -25.52 1.24
N ASP A 163 14.60 -25.73 1.21
CA ASP A 163 15.48 -25.93 2.36
C ASP A 163 15.80 -24.64 3.13
N ILE A 164 15.51 -23.47 2.56
CA ILE A 164 15.66 -22.18 3.27
C ILE A 164 14.77 -22.10 4.53
N TRP A 165 13.67 -22.85 4.55
CA TRP A 165 12.77 -22.93 5.69
C TRP A 165 12.38 -24.38 5.96
N PRO A 166 12.77 -24.98 7.10
CA PRO A 166 12.54 -26.41 7.35
C PRO A 166 11.06 -26.80 7.48
N PHE A 167 10.16 -25.82 7.65
CA PHE A 167 8.72 -26.03 7.80
C PHE A 167 7.91 -25.77 6.51
N THR A 168 8.58 -25.62 5.36
CA THR A 168 7.97 -25.34 4.04
C THR A 168 6.80 -26.25 3.68
N LYS A 169 6.79 -27.52 4.12
CA LYS A 169 5.76 -28.50 3.77
C LYS A 169 4.33 -28.05 4.09
N ILE A 170 4.14 -27.21 5.12
CA ILE A 170 2.80 -26.75 5.52
C ILE A 170 2.19 -25.80 4.47
N PHE A 171 3.02 -24.99 3.80
CA PHE A 171 2.60 -23.98 2.82
C PHE A 171 3.05 -24.26 1.38
N ALA A 172 3.70 -25.40 1.12
CA ALA A 172 4.20 -25.74 -0.22
C ALA A 172 3.10 -25.68 -1.30
N ASP A 173 1.96 -26.35 -1.06
CA ASP A 173 0.81 -26.34 -1.97
C ASP A 173 0.18 -24.95 -2.15
N TYR A 174 0.36 -24.07 -1.16
CA TYR A 174 -0.09 -22.69 -1.25
C TYR A 174 0.79 -21.93 -2.23
N TYR A 175 2.10 -21.88 -1.97
CA TYR A 175 3.06 -21.09 -2.75
C TYR A 175 3.24 -21.59 -4.20
N GLN A 176 3.28 -22.91 -4.43
CA GLN A 176 3.47 -23.49 -5.76
C GLN A 176 2.42 -23.05 -6.80
N LYS A 177 1.23 -22.61 -6.36
CA LYS A 177 0.15 -22.18 -7.25
C LYS A 177 0.41 -20.85 -7.95
N PHE A 178 1.28 -20.01 -7.39
CA PHE A 178 1.50 -18.64 -7.85
C PHE A 178 2.97 -18.21 -7.85
N ALA A 179 3.88 -19.03 -7.33
CA ALA A 179 5.30 -18.77 -7.35
C ALA A 179 5.80 -18.61 -8.79
N LYS A 180 6.65 -17.61 -8.99
CA LYS A 180 7.29 -17.25 -10.27
C LYS A 180 8.77 -17.63 -10.21
N PRO A 181 9.40 -17.93 -11.36
CA PRO A 181 10.84 -18.17 -11.40
C PRO A 181 11.62 -16.96 -10.88
N LEU A 182 12.67 -17.21 -10.11
CA LEU A 182 13.57 -16.16 -9.63
C LEU A 182 14.33 -15.52 -10.81
N PRO A 183 14.60 -14.20 -10.79
CA PRO A 183 15.37 -13.53 -11.83
C PRO A 183 16.85 -13.95 -11.85
N ALA A 184 17.34 -14.53 -10.76
CA ALA A 184 18.67 -15.12 -10.60
C ALA A 184 18.59 -16.27 -9.58
N PRO A 185 19.48 -17.29 -9.66
CA PRO A 185 19.51 -18.39 -8.69
C PRO A 185 19.96 -17.92 -7.30
N ILE A 186 19.76 -18.71 -6.25
CA ILE A 186 20.49 -18.54 -4.99
C ILE A 186 21.68 -19.50 -5.01
N ASP A 187 22.89 -18.94 -5.08
CA ASP A 187 24.13 -19.71 -5.24
C ASP A 187 25.18 -19.23 -4.23
N ALA A 188 25.35 -19.99 -3.15
CA ALA A 188 26.32 -19.69 -2.10
C ALA A 188 27.78 -19.95 -2.55
N GLU A 189 28.00 -20.79 -3.56
CA GLU A 189 29.33 -21.07 -4.11
C GLU A 189 29.77 -19.97 -5.08
N ASN A 190 28.80 -19.31 -5.73
CA ASN A 190 29.03 -18.16 -6.61
C ASN A 190 28.13 -16.95 -6.28
N PRO A 191 28.38 -16.25 -5.15
CA PRO A 191 27.55 -15.15 -4.69
C PRO A 191 27.32 -14.03 -5.72
N GLU A 192 28.28 -13.77 -6.60
CA GLU A 192 28.18 -12.70 -7.62
C GLU A 192 27.11 -12.99 -8.68
N LYS A 193 26.66 -14.25 -8.80
CA LYS A 193 25.55 -14.67 -9.67
C LYS A 193 24.26 -14.89 -8.88
N SER A 194 24.33 -14.82 -7.56
CA SER A 194 23.20 -15.09 -6.67
C SER A 194 22.18 -13.95 -6.73
N LEU A 195 20.95 -14.26 -6.37
CA LEU A 195 19.84 -13.31 -6.29
C LEU A 195 20.19 -12.18 -5.33
N LYS A 196 20.26 -10.96 -5.88
CA LYS A 196 20.39 -9.72 -5.12
C LYS A 196 19.02 -9.06 -4.94
N ILE A 197 18.71 -8.65 -3.72
CA ILE A 197 17.54 -7.85 -3.36
C ILE A 197 18.01 -6.47 -2.91
N ASP A 198 17.53 -5.41 -3.57
CA ASP A 198 17.91 -4.03 -3.31
C ASP A 198 17.04 -3.34 -2.24
N ALA A 199 15.79 -3.80 -2.07
CA ALA A 199 14.86 -3.30 -1.06
C ALA A 199 13.85 -4.38 -0.65
N VAL A 200 13.42 -4.34 0.61
CA VAL A 200 12.37 -5.20 1.16
C VAL A 200 11.18 -4.36 1.53
N PHE A 201 10.00 -4.71 1.03
CA PHE A 201 8.74 -4.06 1.36
C PHE A 201 7.74 -5.05 1.95
N VAL A 202 7.27 -4.77 3.16
CA VAL A 202 6.11 -5.44 3.74
C VAL A 202 4.87 -4.64 3.32
N TYR A 203 4.22 -5.07 2.23
CA TYR A 203 3.07 -4.37 1.65
C TYR A 203 1.81 -4.60 2.48
N ASN A 204 1.67 -5.78 3.08
CA ASN A 204 0.54 -6.18 3.89
C ASN A 204 0.97 -7.25 4.91
N ASP A 205 0.07 -7.64 5.81
CA ASP A 205 0.29 -8.72 6.77
C ASP A 205 0.82 -10.00 6.09
N PRO A 206 1.94 -10.57 6.56
CA PRO A 206 2.42 -11.86 6.07
C PRO A 206 1.57 -13.04 6.55
N ARG A 207 1.64 -14.16 5.83
CA ARG A 207 0.83 -15.37 6.10
C ARG A 207 1.65 -16.49 6.74
N ASP A 208 2.95 -16.53 6.50
CA ASP A 208 3.89 -17.46 7.12
C ASP A 208 5.00 -16.66 7.80
N TRP A 209 4.70 -16.12 8.99
CA TRP A 209 5.61 -15.24 9.72
C TRP A 209 6.98 -15.85 9.94
N GLY A 210 7.10 -17.18 10.02
CA GLY A 210 8.39 -17.86 10.20
C GLY A 210 9.25 -17.80 8.94
N LEU A 211 8.68 -18.15 7.78
CA LEU A 211 9.36 -18.01 6.48
C LEU A 211 9.71 -16.55 6.19
N ASP A 212 8.73 -15.66 6.33
CA ASP A 212 8.87 -14.24 6.03
C ASP A 212 9.95 -13.60 6.94
N THR A 213 9.96 -13.91 8.23
CA THR A 213 11.00 -13.47 9.19
C THR A 213 12.38 -14.01 8.82
N THR A 214 12.47 -15.28 8.43
CA THR A 214 13.74 -15.93 8.06
C THR A 214 14.37 -15.25 6.85
N ILE A 215 13.61 -15.10 5.75
CA ILE A 215 14.11 -14.47 4.53
C ILE A 215 14.51 -13.01 4.76
N ILE A 216 13.70 -12.25 5.50
CA ILE A 216 14.04 -10.86 5.81
C ILE A 216 15.33 -10.81 6.65
N THR A 217 15.46 -11.68 7.64
CA THR A 217 16.66 -11.73 8.50
C THR A 217 17.90 -12.10 7.70
N ASP A 218 17.83 -13.10 6.83
CA ASP A 218 18.94 -13.50 5.96
C ASP A 218 19.42 -12.33 5.10
N LEU A 219 18.48 -11.58 4.50
CA LEU A 219 18.79 -10.38 3.71
C LEU A 219 19.42 -9.25 4.54
N LEU A 220 18.98 -9.07 5.78
CA LEU A 220 19.51 -8.04 6.67
C LEU A 220 20.87 -8.40 7.27
N LEU A 221 21.24 -9.68 7.25
CA LEU A 221 22.56 -10.18 7.64
C LEU A 221 23.49 -10.39 6.43
N SER A 222 22.97 -10.36 5.19
CA SER A 222 23.75 -10.67 4.00
C SER A 222 24.76 -9.58 3.64
N ARG A 223 25.63 -9.84 2.67
CA ARG A 223 26.43 -8.81 2.01
C ARG A 223 25.61 -8.22 0.86
N GLU A 224 25.42 -6.91 0.83
CA GLU A 224 24.79 -6.17 -0.28
C GLU A 224 23.39 -6.66 -0.70
N GLY A 225 22.66 -7.36 0.17
CA GLY A 225 21.37 -7.96 -0.19
C GLY A 225 21.47 -9.21 -1.07
N ILE A 226 22.66 -9.81 -1.19
CA ILE A 226 22.90 -11.02 -1.98
C ILE A 226 22.49 -12.25 -1.14
N MET A 227 21.45 -12.96 -1.58
CA MET A 227 20.96 -14.18 -0.93
C MET A 227 22.05 -15.25 -0.86
N GLY A 228 22.09 -16.00 0.25
CA GLY A 228 23.09 -17.04 0.50
C GLY A 228 24.44 -16.53 1.04
N THR A 229 24.54 -15.25 1.40
CA THR A 229 25.75 -14.67 1.99
C THR A 229 25.52 -14.20 3.43
N LEU A 230 26.61 -14.05 4.18
CA LEU A 230 26.64 -13.33 5.46
C LEU A 230 27.71 -12.25 5.39
N SER A 231 27.37 -11.03 5.80
CA SER A 231 28.35 -9.94 5.85
C SER A 231 29.40 -10.21 6.93
N ASN A 232 30.67 -10.00 6.58
CA ASN A 232 31.79 -10.05 7.51
C ASN A 232 31.82 -8.86 8.49
N LYS A 233 31.00 -7.82 8.25
CA LYS A 233 30.86 -6.67 9.15
C LYS A 233 29.93 -6.94 10.32
N ASN A 234 29.07 -7.97 10.23
CA ASN A 234 28.12 -8.29 11.30
C ASN A 234 28.86 -8.57 12.62
N GLY A 235 28.54 -7.79 13.65
CA GLY A 235 29.15 -7.90 14.97
C GLY A 235 30.48 -7.15 15.13
N ASP A 236 30.96 -6.42 14.12
CA ASP A 236 32.13 -5.57 14.23
C ASP A 236 31.80 -4.31 15.06
N LYS A 237 32.19 -4.34 16.33
CA LYS A 237 31.98 -3.26 17.31
C LYS A 237 32.70 -1.95 16.98
N THR A 238 33.60 -1.96 16.00
CA THR A 238 34.29 -0.73 15.55
C THR A 238 33.46 0.08 14.55
N LEU A 239 32.42 -0.53 13.98
CA LEU A 239 31.52 0.09 13.01
C LEU A 239 30.21 0.57 13.66
N PRO A 240 29.51 1.55 13.05
CA PRO A 240 28.16 1.92 13.48
C PRO A 240 27.23 0.71 13.57
N ASN A 241 26.32 0.69 14.55
CA ASN A 241 25.38 -0.41 14.76
C ASN A 241 26.05 -1.80 14.87
N ASN A 242 27.29 -1.85 15.37
CA ASN A 242 28.16 -3.03 15.40
C ASN A 242 28.28 -3.73 14.03
N GLY A 243 28.34 -2.92 12.97
CA GLY A 243 28.47 -3.38 11.58
C GLY A 243 27.24 -4.06 10.98
N TYR A 244 26.19 -4.29 11.76
CA TYR A 244 24.91 -4.77 11.25
C TYR A 244 24.26 -3.70 10.35
N GLN A 245 23.80 -4.13 9.18
CA GLN A 245 23.25 -3.28 8.14
C GLN A 245 24.23 -2.19 7.62
N GLN A 246 25.55 -2.42 7.72
CA GLN A 246 26.62 -1.50 7.25
C GLN A 246 27.36 -2.00 6.00
N ASP A 247 26.76 -2.94 5.26
CA ASP A 247 27.38 -3.60 4.09
C ASP A 247 26.45 -3.63 2.87
N GLY A 248 25.64 -2.59 2.70
CA GLY A 248 24.75 -2.44 1.56
C GLY A 248 23.50 -3.33 1.58
N GLN A 249 23.11 -3.85 2.76
CA GLN A 249 21.88 -4.61 2.91
C GLN A 249 20.64 -3.79 2.48
N PRO A 250 19.58 -4.46 1.99
CA PRO A 250 18.39 -3.77 1.51
C PRO A 250 17.73 -2.98 2.64
N LYS A 251 17.17 -1.83 2.29
CA LYS A 251 16.29 -1.09 3.20
C LYS A 251 15.00 -1.87 3.41
N LEU A 252 14.57 -1.97 4.66
CA LEU A 252 13.33 -2.62 5.06
C LEU A 252 12.22 -1.57 5.27
N TYR A 253 11.11 -1.72 4.56
CA TYR A 253 9.94 -0.85 4.64
C TYR A 253 8.72 -1.62 5.16
N PHE A 254 8.01 -1.03 6.11
CA PHE A 254 6.69 -1.46 6.56
C PHE A 254 5.65 -0.43 6.14
N SER A 255 4.55 -0.89 5.55
CA SER A 255 3.48 -0.02 5.05
C SER A 255 2.45 0.36 6.11
N ASN A 256 2.36 -0.42 7.19
CA ASN A 256 1.33 -0.27 8.21
C ASN A 256 1.93 -0.50 9.62
N PRO A 257 1.82 0.47 10.55
CA PRO A 257 2.36 0.33 11.89
C PRO A 257 1.38 -0.27 12.91
N ASP A 258 0.11 -0.43 12.55
CA ASP A 258 -0.94 -0.79 13.49
C ASP A 258 -0.65 -2.17 14.12
N LEU A 259 -0.51 -2.18 15.45
CA LEU A 259 -0.37 -3.41 16.22
C LEU A 259 -1.67 -4.21 16.20
N TRP A 260 -2.80 -3.51 16.35
CA TRP A 260 -4.14 -4.07 16.45
C TRP A 260 -5.04 -3.50 15.38
N TRP A 261 -5.94 -4.33 14.84
CA TRP A 261 -7.00 -3.87 13.94
C TRP A 261 -8.34 -4.59 14.19
N ALA A 262 -9.43 -3.96 13.75
CA ALA A 262 -10.80 -4.44 13.90
C ALA A 262 -11.18 -5.47 12.82
N ALA A 263 -10.92 -6.75 13.09
CA ALA A 263 -11.34 -7.88 12.24
C ALA A 263 -12.79 -8.34 12.54
N LYS A 264 -13.26 -9.38 11.82
CA LYS A 264 -14.58 -10.00 12.07
C LYS A 264 -14.72 -10.67 13.44
N TYR A 265 -13.61 -11.06 14.06
CA TYR A 265 -13.61 -11.66 15.40
C TYR A 265 -13.96 -10.61 16.45
N HIS A 266 -14.59 -11.01 17.56
CA HIS A 266 -15.09 -10.07 18.58
C HIS A 266 -13.98 -9.35 19.38
N LEU A 267 -12.71 -9.74 19.21
CA LEU A 267 -11.54 -9.07 19.77
C LEU A 267 -10.60 -8.60 18.65
N PRO A 268 -9.90 -7.46 18.83
CA PRO A 268 -8.88 -6.99 17.89
C PRO A 268 -7.83 -8.07 17.59
N ARG A 269 -7.34 -8.13 16.35
CA ARG A 269 -6.31 -9.08 15.90
C ARG A 269 -5.00 -8.36 15.65
N LEU A 270 -3.88 -9.09 15.74
CA LEU A 270 -2.58 -8.55 15.35
C LEU A 270 -2.59 -8.18 13.87
N GLY A 271 -2.09 -6.98 13.57
CA GLY A 271 -1.83 -6.50 12.21
C GLY A 271 -0.35 -6.53 11.88
N GLN A 272 0.03 -5.73 10.87
CA GLN A 272 1.41 -5.70 10.37
C GLN A 272 2.38 -5.18 11.43
N GLY A 273 1.92 -4.31 12.34
CA GLY A 273 2.68 -3.90 13.52
C GLY A 273 3.04 -5.09 14.42
N GLY A 274 2.15 -6.08 14.57
CA GLY A 274 2.46 -7.30 15.31
C GLY A 274 3.57 -8.14 14.66
N PHE A 275 3.54 -8.25 13.33
CA PHE A 275 4.63 -8.91 12.58
C PHE A 275 5.95 -8.15 12.76
N ARG A 276 5.92 -6.82 12.62
CA ARG A 276 7.08 -5.94 12.81
C ARG A 276 7.70 -6.13 14.21
N GLU A 277 6.90 -6.07 15.27
CA GLU A 277 7.36 -6.28 16.65
C GLU A 277 7.94 -7.70 16.84
N GLY A 278 7.34 -8.72 16.23
CA GLY A 278 7.87 -10.08 16.22
C GLY A 278 9.24 -10.18 15.55
N LEU A 279 9.40 -9.61 14.35
CA LEU A 279 10.67 -9.56 13.63
C LEU A 279 11.73 -8.76 14.41
N GLU A 280 11.35 -7.66 15.06
CA GLU A 280 12.26 -6.90 15.93
C GLU A 280 12.75 -7.70 17.12
N GLY A 281 11.87 -8.49 17.74
CA GLY A 281 12.25 -9.41 18.81
C GLY A 281 13.26 -10.46 18.35
N VAL A 282 13.02 -11.08 17.19
CA VAL A 282 13.95 -12.04 16.59
C VAL A 282 15.28 -11.38 16.25
N TRP A 283 15.27 -10.21 15.62
CA TRP A 283 16.47 -9.44 15.32
C TRP A 283 17.28 -9.11 16.57
N ALA A 284 16.61 -8.65 17.63
CA ALA A 284 17.26 -8.33 18.90
C ALA A 284 17.89 -9.58 19.54
N ALA A 285 17.22 -10.73 19.47
CA ALA A 285 17.78 -11.99 19.97
C ALA A 285 19.03 -12.43 19.19
N ILE A 286 19.06 -12.23 17.88
CA ILE A 286 20.20 -12.57 17.01
C ILE A 286 21.38 -11.62 17.21
N THR A 287 21.11 -10.32 17.34
CA THR A 287 22.14 -9.27 17.30
C THR A 287 22.56 -8.75 18.68
N GLY A 288 21.88 -9.19 19.74
CA GLY A 288 22.00 -8.63 21.09
C GLY A 288 21.15 -7.36 21.32
N GLY A 289 20.50 -6.84 20.28
CA GLY A 289 19.54 -5.75 20.34
C GLY A 289 20.06 -4.50 21.05
N GLN A 290 19.14 -3.75 21.67
CA GLN A 290 19.45 -2.48 22.30
C GLN A 290 20.51 -2.60 23.41
N ASN A 291 20.56 -3.74 24.12
CA ASN A 291 21.57 -4.01 25.15
C ASN A 291 22.99 -4.07 24.57
N ALA A 292 23.13 -4.49 23.32
CA ALA A 292 24.40 -4.48 22.58
C ALA A 292 24.63 -3.18 21.78
N GLY A 293 23.74 -2.19 21.89
CA GLY A 293 23.76 -0.98 21.07
C GLY A 293 23.33 -1.20 19.62
N VAL A 294 22.65 -2.30 19.33
CA VAL A 294 22.17 -2.65 17.97
C VAL A 294 20.68 -2.39 17.85
N GLN A 295 20.28 -1.76 16.76
CA GLN A 295 18.87 -1.56 16.41
C GLN A 295 18.60 -2.06 15.00
N LEU A 296 17.38 -2.56 14.78
CA LEU A 296 16.90 -2.86 13.43
C LEU A 296 16.64 -1.55 12.69
N GLN A 297 17.44 -1.27 11.66
CA GLN A 297 17.23 -0.14 10.77
C GLN A 297 16.12 -0.49 9.77
N LYS A 298 15.02 0.27 9.85
CA LYS A 298 13.81 0.09 9.05
C LYS A 298 13.12 1.43 8.84
N LYS A 299 12.26 1.50 7.85
CA LYS A 299 11.31 2.61 7.63
C LYS A 299 9.91 2.09 7.84
N VAL A 300 9.15 2.77 8.70
CA VAL A 300 7.72 2.49 8.87
C VAL A 300 6.95 3.68 8.33
N ILE A 301 5.99 3.41 7.45
CA ILE A 301 4.99 4.36 6.96
C ILE A 301 3.60 3.85 7.35
N GLY A 302 2.56 4.57 6.94
CA GLY A 302 1.18 4.40 7.39
C GLY A 302 0.82 5.46 8.43
N LYS A 303 -0.46 5.64 8.73
CA LYS A 303 -0.89 6.48 9.86
C LYS A 303 -0.31 5.90 11.16
N PRO A 304 0.23 6.71 12.10
CA PRO A 304 0.18 8.18 12.17
C PRO A 304 1.38 8.91 11.54
N TYR A 305 2.24 8.24 10.76
CA TYR A 305 3.50 8.82 10.27
C TYR A 305 3.28 9.97 9.28
N HIS A 306 4.16 10.98 9.39
CA HIS A 306 4.12 12.21 8.62
C HIS A 306 4.07 11.98 7.11
N GLU A 307 4.89 11.05 6.61
CA GLU A 307 5.04 10.78 5.18
C GLU A 307 3.74 10.30 4.54
N THR A 308 2.93 9.54 5.28
CA THR A 308 1.63 9.06 4.79
C THR A 308 0.63 10.20 4.70
N TYR A 309 0.60 11.11 5.68
CA TYR A 309 -0.26 12.29 5.62
C TYR A 309 0.18 13.28 4.55
N GLU A 310 1.49 13.44 4.33
CA GLU A 310 2.01 14.27 3.25
C GLU A 310 1.61 13.72 1.87
N PHE A 311 1.73 12.40 1.67
CA PHE A 311 1.26 11.74 0.46
C PHE A 311 -0.26 11.89 0.29
N ALA A 312 -1.02 11.68 1.37
CA ALA A 312 -2.47 11.83 1.38
C ALA A 312 -2.90 13.26 1.00
N GLU A 313 -2.26 14.30 1.55
CA GLU A 313 -2.58 15.68 1.18
C GLU A 313 -2.25 15.98 -0.29
N LYS A 314 -1.12 15.48 -0.82
CA LYS A 314 -0.79 15.61 -2.25
C LYS A 314 -1.89 15.00 -3.12
N ARG A 315 -2.37 13.80 -2.78
CA ARG A 315 -3.47 13.12 -3.48
C ARG A 315 -4.79 13.88 -3.37
N LEU A 316 -5.15 14.31 -2.18
CA LEU A 316 -6.36 15.10 -1.93
C LEU A 316 -6.37 16.42 -2.71
N ARG A 317 -5.22 17.11 -2.76
CA ARG A 317 -5.07 18.34 -3.53
C ARG A 317 -5.16 18.09 -5.04
N ALA A 318 -4.57 17.02 -5.54
CA ALA A 318 -4.69 16.63 -6.95
C ALA A 318 -6.17 16.34 -7.30
N HIS A 319 -6.84 15.53 -6.49
CA HIS A 319 -8.27 15.23 -6.65
C HIS A 319 -9.13 16.50 -6.59
N ARG A 320 -8.84 17.42 -5.66
CA ARG A 320 -9.53 18.71 -5.57
C ARG A 320 -9.34 19.56 -6.83
N ASN A 321 -8.12 19.60 -7.39
CA ASN A 321 -7.86 20.33 -8.62
C ASN A 321 -8.65 19.74 -9.79
N ASP A 322 -8.73 18.41 -9.88
CA ASP A 322 -9.49 17.72 -10.92
C ASP A 322 -11.00 18.01 -10.79
N LEU A 323 -11.52 17.99 -9.55
CA LEU A 323 -12.93 18.27 -9.23
C LEU A 323 -13.38 19.69 -9.67
N TYR A 324 -12.47 20.66 -9.71
CA TYR A 324 -12.73 22.04 -10.13
C TYR A 324 -11.91 22.45 -11.36
N THR A 325 -11.65 21.50 -12.26
CA THR A 325 -10.85 21.75 -13.47
C THR A 325 -11.37 22.96 -14.25
N GLY A 326 -10.49 23.95 -14.49
CA GLY A 326 -10.82 25.17 -15.22
C GLY A 326 -11.41 26.29 -14.35
N GLU A 327 -11.54 26.07 -13.04
CA GLU A 327 -12.05 27.06 -12.08
C GLU A 327 -10.87 27.63 -11.23
N SER A 328 -10.95 28.90 -10.86
CA SER A 328 -9.97 29.52 -9.95
C SER A 328 -10.37 29.22 -8.51
N ILE A 329 -9.63 28.32 -7.85
CA ILE A 329 -9.96 27.86 -6.49
C ILE A 329 -9.00 28.43 -5.45
N GLU A 330 -9.54 28.85 -4.32
CA GLU A 330 -8.75 29.25 -3.15
C GLU A 330 -7.90 28.08 -2.61
N PRO A 331 -6.78 28.33 -1.92
CA PRO A 331 -6.01 27.30 -1.25
C PRO A 331 -6.86 26.47 -0.29
N LEU A 332 -6.53 25.17 -0.17
CA LEU A 332 -7.15 24.30 0.84
C LEU A 332 -6.73 24.78 2.23
N ARG A 333 -7.68 25.29 3.01
CA ARG A 333 -7.46 25.81 4.36
C ARG A 333 -7.47 24.71 5.40
N LYS A 334 -8.36 23.72 5.29
CA LYS A 334 -8.59 22.75 6.38
C LYS A 334 -8.85 21.33 5.87
N VAL A 335 -8.35 20.33 6.59
CA VAL A 335 -8.63 18.91 6.31
C VAL A 335 -9.10 18.24 7.60
N TYR A 336 -10.23 17.53 7.53
CA TYR A 336 -10.75 16.74 8.63
C TYR A 336 -10.36 15.28 8.46
N MET A 337 -9.47 14.79 9.33
CA MET A 337 -9.19 13.36 9.45
C MET A 337 -10.28 12.71 10.30
N VAL A 338 -11.08 11.84 9.68
CA VAL A 338 -12.18 11.12 10.34
C VAL A 338 -11.75 9.67 10.55
N GLY A 339 -11.70 9.24 11.80
CA GLY A 339 -11.13 7.95 12.18
C GLY A 339 -11.76 7.37 13.44
N ASP A 340 -11.47 6.09 13.69
CA ASP A 340 -11.95 5.35 14.86
C ASP A 340 -10.81 4.98 15.83
N ASN A 341 -9.54 5.15 15.42
CA ASN A 341 -8.37 4.74 16.19
C ASN A 341 -7.56 5.94 16.72
N PRO A 342 -7.53 6.18 18.06
CA PRO A 342 -6.77 7.28 18.65
C PRO A 342 -5.26 7.26 18.35
N GLU A 343 -4.64 6.09 18.31
CA GLU A 343 -3.18 5.92 18.11
C GLU A 343 -2.75 6.09 16.64
N SER A 344 -3.71 6.08 15.70
CA SER A 344 -3.44 6.07 14.26
C SER A 344 -4.05 7.31 13.57
N ASP A 345 -5.37 7.42 13.53
CA ASP A 345 -6.06 8.50 12.85
C ASP A 345 -5.95 9.83 13.60
N ILE A 346 -6.19 9.78 14.91
CA ILE A 346 -6.23 10.99 15.73
C ILE A 346 -4.82 11.50 16.01
N ALA A 347 -3.90 10.60 16.37
CA ALA A 347 -2.48 10.93 16.51
C ALA A 347 -1.90 11.56 15.23
N GLY A 348 -2.17 10.94 14.07
CA GLY A 348 -1.69 11.44 12.79
C GLY A 348 -2.32 12.79 12.39
N GLY A 349 -3.66 12.89 12.44
CA GLY A 349 -4.37 14.13 12.12
C GLY A 349 -4.00 15.32 13.02
N ASN A 350 -3.63 15.07 14.28
CA ASN A 350 -3.19 16.10 15.22
C ASN A 350 -1.74 16.53 15.02
N SER A 351 -0.86 15.56 14.76
CA SER A 351 0.59 15.79 14.69
C SER A 351 1.04 16.31 13.34
N TYR A 352 0.33 15.97 12.26
CA TYR A 352 0.72 16.35 10.91
C TYR A 352 0.75 17.87 10.72
N LYS A 353 1.85 18.34 10.12
CA LYS A 353 2.07 19.74 9.74
C LYS A 353 2.16 19.80 8.22
N SER A 354 1.13 20.37 7.60
CA SER A 354 1.06 20.49 6.15
C SER A 354 2.18 21.35 5.60
N ALA A 355 2.87 20.85 4.58
CA ALA A 355 3.80 21.65 3.78
C ALA A 355 3.08 22.66 2.86
N PHE A 356 1.76 22.52 2.69
CA PHE A 356 0.93 23.36 1.81
C PHE A 356 0.08 24.37 2.59
N GLY A 357 0.21 24.42 3.91
CA GLY A 357 -0.47 25.38 4.79
C GLY A 357 -1.87 24.96 5.28
N SER A 358 -2.38 23.80 4.88
CA SER A 358 -3.68 23.30 5.36
C SER A 358 -3.61 22.90 6.84
N LYS A 359 -4.61 23.29 7.64
CA LYS A 359 -4.77 22.84 9.02
C LYS A 359 -5.48 21.49 9.05
N TRP A 360 -4.83 20.46 9.57
CA TRP A 360 -5.47 19.18 9.84
C TRP A 360 -6.16 19.20 11.21
N SER A 361 -7.35 18.61 11.29
CA SER A 361 -8.15 18.47 12.51
C SER A 361 -8.75 17.07 12.55
N SER A 362 -8.80 16.46 13.72
CA SER A 362 -9.20 15.07 13.88
C SER A 362 -10.61 14.94 14.47
N ILE A 363 -11.41 14.03 13.90
CA ILE A 363 -12.75 13.68 14.36
C ILE A 363 -12.76 12.20 14.70
N LEU A 364 -13.04 11.87 15.95
CA LEU A 364 -13.06 10.50 16.45
C LEU A 364 -14.48 9.94 16.45
N LEU A 365 -14.67 8.77 15.83
CA LEU A 365 -15.92 8.03 15.81
C LEU A 365 -16.02 6.98 16.92
N ARG A 366 -17.25 6.58 17.26
CA ARG A 366 -17.54 5.50 18.23
C ARG A 366 -17.88 4.16 17.57
N THR A 367 -17.64 4.02 16.28
CA THR A 367 -18.07 2.86 15.47
C THR A 367 -17.03 1.75 15.33
N GLY A 368 -15.80 1.96 15.83
CA GLY A 368 -14.68 1.04 15.65
C GLY A 368 -13.81 0.83 16.90
N VAL A 369 -12.48 0.96 16.78
CA VAL A 369 -11.47 0.64 17.80
C VAL A 369 -11.71 1.39 19.11
N TYR A 370 -12.08 2.66 19.06
CA TYR A 370 -12.40 3.44 20.24
C TYR A 370 -13.71 2.98 20.90
N ALA A 371 -13.57 2.31 22.05
CA ALA A 371 -14.68 1.75 22.82
C ALA A 371 -15.30 2.71 23.87
N GLY A 372 -14.95 3.99 23.84
CA GLY A 372 -15.36 4.98 24.85
C GLY A 372 -14.28 5.30 25.89
N GLY A 373 -14.58 6.22 26.82
CA GLY A 373 -13.61 6.72 27.82
C GLY A 373 -12.70 7.83 27.29
N GLU A 374 -11.59 8.09 27.98
CA GLU A 374 -10.60 9.09 27.54
C GLU A 374 -9.71 8.48 26.44
N PRO A 375 -9.66 9.08 25.23
CA PRO A 375 -8.81 8.57 24.15
C PRO A 375 -7.33 8.93 24.42
N ALA A 376 -6.41 8.05 24.00
CA ALA A 376 -4.96 8.26 24.15
C ALA A 376 -4.47 9.56 23.49
N HIS A 377 -5.13 9.99 22.41
CA HIS A 377 -4.93 11.28 21.77
C HIS A 377 -6.25 12.05 21.73
N LYS A 378 -6.25 13.28 22.24
CA LYS A 378 -7.45 14.12 22.28
C LYS A 378 -7.85 14.56 20.87
N PRO A 379 -9.04 14.19 20.36
CA PRO A 379 -9.52 14.65 19.06
C PRO A 379 -10.08 16.08 19.14
N THR A 380 -10.38 16.67 17.99
CA THR A 380 -11.10 17.96 17.94
C THR A 380 -12.53 17.81 18.46
N VAL A 381 -13.19 16.71 18.06
CA VAL A 381 -14.51 16.32 18.54
C VAL A 381 -14.65 14.80 18.51
N ILE A 382 -15.55 14.27 19.34
CA ILE A 382 -15.99 12.87 19.32
C ILE A 382 -17.46 12.85 18.89
N VAL A 383 -17.80 12.03 17.90
CA VAL A 383 -19.16 11.88 17.38
C VAL A 383 -19.52 10.41 17.23
N ASP A 384 -20.81 10.12 17.03
CA ASP A 384 -21.29 8.74 17.04
C ASP A 384 -20.94 7.99 15.75
N ASP A 385 -21.11 8.61 14.57
CA ASP A 385 -20.74 8.00 13.29
C ASP A 385 -20.28 9.01 12.21
N VAL A 386 -19.97 8.48 11.03
CA VAL A 386 -19.40 9.23 9.91
C VAL A 386 -20.32 10.33 9.36
N TYR A 387 -21.64 10.16 9.42
CA TYR A 387 -22.56 11.20 8.96
C TYR A 387 -22.57 12.39 9.92
N ASP A 388 -22.53 12.12 11.22
CA ASP A 388 -22.44 13.18 12.23
C ASP A 388 -21.11 13.92 12.16
N ALA A 389 -20.02 13.22 11.84
CA ALA A 389 -18.71 13.83 11.57
C ALA A 389 -18.77 14.81 10.38
N VAL A 390 -19.39 14.40 9.28
CA VAL A 390 -19.56 15.26 8.10
C VAL A 390 -20.40 16.48 8.42
N GLN A 391 -21.53 16.31 9.10
CA GLN A 391 -22.41 17.43 9.49
C GLN A 391 -21.67 18.43 10.39
N TRP A 392 -20.99 17.93 11.42
CA TRP A 392 -20.23 18.78 12.34
C TRP A 392 -19.13 19.55 11.62
N ALA A 393 -18.35 18.89 10.76
CA ALA A 393 -17.24 19.49 10.05
C ALA A 393 -17.67 20.55 9.02
N ILE A 394 -18.83 20.38 8.38
CA ILE A 394 -19.43 21.38 7.50
C ILE A 394 -19.78 22.65 8.29
N GLU A 395 -20.33 22.53 9.50
CA GLU A 395 -20.62 23.69 10.35
C GLU A 395 -19.35 24.33 10.92
N ASP A 396 -18.39 23.51 11.38
CA ASP A 396 -17.10 23.98 11.88
C ASP A 396 -16.28 24.71 10.80
N ALA A 397 -16.43 24.32 9.52
CA ALA A 397 -15.73 24.96 8.41
C ALA A 397 -16.26 26.36 8.04
N LYS A 398 -17.47 26.74 8.49
CA LYS A 398 -18.02 28.08 8.28
C LYS A 398 -17.34 29.14 9.17
N ASN A 399 -16.68 28.67 10.24
CA ASN A 399 -15.85 29.48 11.13
C ASN A 399 -14.37 29.41 10.72
#